data_AF-A0A2N2S5L5-F1
#
_entry.id   AF-A0A2N2S5L5-F1
#
_cell.length_a   1.000
_cell.length_b   1.000
_cell.length_c   1.000
_cell.angle_alpha   90.00
_cell.angle_beta   90.00
_cell.angle_gamma   90.00
#
_symmetry.space_group_name_H-M   'P 1'
#
loop_
_entity.id
_entity.type
_entity.pdbx_description
1 polymer ?
#
loop_
_entity_poly.entity_id
_entity_poly.type
_entity_poly.pdbx_seq_one_letter_code
_entity_poly.pdbx_strand_id
1 'polypeptide(L)' 'MLDGLLQLPWWGYVVFVLTMTHITIAAVTIYLHRYQAHRALDLHPIVSHFFRFWLWLTTGMQTRQWAAVHRKH' A
#
# COMPACT_ATOMS: atom_id res chain seq x y z
N MET A 1 -7.38 -25.06 -22.27
CA MET A 1 -6.45 -24.38 -21.35
C MET A 1 -7.07 -23.05 -21.00
N LEU A 2 -7.19 -22.71 -19.71
CA LEU A 2 -7.56 -21.35 -19.32
C LEU A 2 -6.32 -20.49 -19.53
N ASP A 3 -6.20 -19.89 -20.70
CA ASP A 3 -5.20 -18.85 -20.92
C ASP A 3 -5.52 -17.68 -19.97
N GLY A 4 -4.53 -17.28 -19.17
CA GLY A 4 -4.70 -16.21 -18.18
C GLY A 4 -5.20 -14.93 -18.85
N LEU A 5 -6.15 -14.24 -18.20
CA LEU A 5 -6.82 -13.04 -18.72
C LEU A 5 -5.87 -11.94 -19.19
N LEU A 6 -4.63 -11.93 -18.69
CA LEU A 6 -3.55 -11.03 -19.11
C LEU A 6 -2.26 -11.85 -19.29
N GLN A 7 -1.83 -12.02 -20.54
CA GLN A 7 -0.52 -12.58 -20.88
C GLN A 7 0.45 -11.43 -21.08
N LEU A 8 1.36 -11.23 -20.12
CA LEU A 8 2.37 -10.17 -20.19
C LEU A 8 3.68 -10.74 -20.76
N PRO A 9 4.45 -9.96 -21.54
CA PRO A 9 5.85 -10.30 -21.78
C PRO A 9 6.62 -10.29 -20.45
N TRP A 10 7.78 -10.95 -20.39
CA TRP A 10 8.54 -11.11 -19.14
C TRP A 10 8.81 -9.78 -18.39
N TRP A 11 9.09 -8.70 -19.12
CA TRP A 11 9.34 -7.37 -18.54
C TRP A 11 8.05 -6.74 -17.96
N GLY A 12 6.87 -7.12 -18.47
CA GLY A 12 5.58 -6.66 -17.95
C GLY A 12 5.36 -7.13 -16.51
N TYR A 13 5.78 -8.35 -16.18
CA TYR A 13 5.78 -8.83 -14.81
C TYR A 13 6.75 -8.06 -13.92
N VAL A 14 7.93 -7.67 -14.44
CA VAL A 14 8.89 -6.85 -13.69
C VAL A 14 8.28 -5.49 -13.35
N VAL A 15 7.69 -4.80 -14.33
CA VAL A 15 7.02 -3.51 -14.11
C VAL A 15 5.86 -3.65 -13.12
N PHE A 16 5.07 -4.72 -13.24
CA PHE A 16 3.98 -5.01 -12.32
C PHE A 16 4.47 -5.13 -10.88
N VAL A 17 5.50 -5.96 -10.64
CA VAL A 17 6.10 -6.14 -9.31
C VAL A 17 6.63 -4.81 -8.77
N LEU A 18 7.41 -4.07 -9.57
CA LEU A 18 7.96 -2.78 -9.15
C LEU A 18 6.86 -1.78 -8.78
N THR A 19 5.79 -1.71 -9.56
CA THR A 19 4.65 -0.82 -9.30
C THR A 19 3.94 -1.21 -8.00
N MET A 20 3.63 -2.49 -7.83
CA MET A 20 3.00 -3.03 -6.62
C MET A 20 3.84 -2.75 -5.38
N THR A 21 5.14 -3.01 -5.44
CA THR A 21 6.09 -2.74 -4.37
C THR A 21 6.16 -1.25 -4.06
N HIS A 22 6.28 -0.41 -5.08
CA HIS A 22 6.41 1.04 -4.89
C HIS A 22 5.18 1.66 -4.22
N ILE A 23 3.97 1.30 -4.66
CA ILE A 23 2.72 1.79 -4.05
C ILE A 23 2.63 1.31 -2.59
N THR A 24 3.01 0.06 -2.32
CA THR A 24 2.97 -0.49 -0.95
C THR A 24 3.97 0.22 -0.03
N ILE A 25 5.20 0.49 -0.50
CA ILE A 25 6.18 1.28 0.25
C ILE A 25 5.62 2.67 0.54
N ALA A 26 5.08 3.36 -0.47
CA ALA A 26 4.48 4.68 -0.29
C ALA A 26 3.31 4.66 0.72
N ALA A 27 2.45 3.64 0.67
CA ALA A 27 1.34 3.47 1.60
C ALA A 27 1.82 3.25 3.05
N VAL A 28 2.87 2.44 3.27
CA VAL A 28 3.44 2.24 4.61
C VAL A 28 4.13 3.51 5.10
N THR A 29 4.97 4.15 4.28
CA THR A 29 5.78 5.29 4.70
C THR A 29 4.98 6.59 4.86
N ILE A 30 4.08 6.90 3.93
CA ILE A 30 3.31 8.15 3.95
C ILE A 30 2.06 7.99 4.80
N TYR A 31 1.24 6.99 4.51
CA TYR A 31 -0.06 6.84 5.14
C TYR A 31 0.01 6.18 6.52
N LEU A 32 0.60 4.99 6.67
CA LEU A 32 0.63 4.32 7.97
C LEU A 32 1.61 4.98 8.95
N HIS A 33 2.83 5.28 8.50
CA HIS A 33 3.88 5.83 9.36
C HIS A 33 3.70 7.32 9.64
N ARG A 34 3.78 8.17 8.61
CA ARG A 34 3.79 9.62 8.80
C ARG A 34 2.41 10.17 9.18
N TYR A 35 1.35 9.78 8.47
CA TYR A 35 -0.01 10.28 8.73
C TYR A 35 -0.66 9.60 9.95
N GLN A 36 -0.79 8.27 9.96
CA GLN A 36 -1.57 7.55 10.99
C GLN A 36 -0.83 7.34 12.32
N ALA A 37 0.46 6.99 12.29
CA ALA A 37 1.22 6.72 13.52
C ALA A 37 1.71 8.01 14.18
N HIS A 38 2.33 8.90 13.40
CA HIS A 38 3.03 10.08 13.93
C HIS A 38 2.35 11.42 13.70
N ARG A 39 1.28 11.47 12.90
CA ARG A 39 0.56 12.71 12.56
C ARG A 39 1.50 13.85 12.09
N ALA A 40 2.51 13.51 11.30
CA ALA A 40 3.57 14.43 10.84
C ALA A 40 3.17 15.28 9.63
N LEU A 41 2.05 14.98 8.98
CA LEU A 41 1.49 15.68 7.83
C LEU A 41 -0.02 15.44 7.79
N ASP A 42 -0.75 16.24 7.02
CA ASP A 42 -2.16 15.99 6.69
C ASP A 42 -2.31 15.46 5.27
N LEU A 43 -3.28 14.56 5.06
CA LEU A 43 -3.57 13.98 3.74
C LEU A 43 -4.97 14.37 3.28
N HIS A 44 -5.08 14.69 1.98
CA HIS A 44 -6.37 14.83 1.33
C HIS A 44 -7.19 13.52 1.48
N PRO A 45 -8.51 13.58 1.75
CA PRO A 45 -9.32 12.38 2.00
C PRO A 45 -9.23 11.32 0.90
N ILE A 46 -9.19 11.72 -0.36
CA ILE A 46 -9.06 10.78 -1.50
C ILE A 46 -7.76 9.97 -1.42
N VAL A 47 -6.64 10.61 -1.11
CA VAL A 47 -5.34 9.96 -1.00
C VAL A 47 -5.31 9.00 0.20
N SER A 48 -5.91 9.43 1.31
CA SER A 48 -6.08 8.60 2.50
C SER A 48 -6.92 7.35 2.21
N HIS A 49 -8.04 7.49 1.50
CA HIS A 49 -8.88 6.36 1.10
C HIS A 49 -8.20 5.44 0.10
N PHE A 50 -7.45 5.98 -0.87
CA PHE A 50 -6.66 5.19 -1.80
C PHE A 50 -5.66 4.29 -1.07
N PHE A 51 -4.84 4.86 -0.17
CA PHE A 51 -3.87 4.06 0.58
C PHE A 51 -4.53 3.05 1.50
N ARG A 52 -5.64 3.42 2.17
CA ARG A 52 -6.39 2.50 3.02
C ARG A 52 -6.94 1.31 2.22
N PHE A 53 -7.53 1.58 1.06
CA PHE A 53 -8.04 0.55 0.17
C PHE A 53 -6.90 -0.35 -0.35
N TRP A 54 -5.80 0.26 -0.80
CA TRP A 54 -4.64 -0.46 -1.31
C TRP A 54 -4.06 -1.43 -0.30
N LEU A 55 -3.82 -0.97 0.94
CA LEU A 55 -3.27 -1.80 2.02
C LEU A 55 -4.21 -2.95 2.37
N TRP A 56 -5.52 -2.67 2.44
CA TRP A 56 -6.51 -3.71 2.68
C TRP A 56 -6.50 -4.78 1.58
N LEU A 57 -6.52 -4.36 0.30
CA LEU A 57 -6.59 -5.26 -0.85
C LEU A 57 -5.33 -6.12 -1.00
N THR A 58 -4.15 -5.51 -0.84
CA THR A 58 -2.88 -6.15 -1.26
C THR A 58 -2.13 -6.82 -0.11
N THR A 59 -2.38 -6.43 1.14
CA THR A 59 -1.61 -6.91 2.30
C THR A 59 -2.47 -7.40 3.46
N GLY A 60 -3.76 -7.05 3.50
CA GLY A 60 -4.63 -7.31 4.66
C GLY A 60 -4.27 -6.53 5.93
N MET A 61 -3.34 -5.57 5.87
CA MET A 61 -2.93 -4.79 7.04
C MET A 61 -4.05 -3.90 7.59
N GLN A 62 -4.32 -4.01 8.89
CA GLN A 62 -5.26 -3.13 9.59
C GLN A 62 -4.56 -1.87 10.13
N THR A 63 -4.97 -0.70 9.65
CA THR A 63 -4.34 0.60 10.00
C THR A 63 -4.20 0.83 11.51
N ARG A 64 -5.26 0.56 12.30
CA ARG A 64 -5.26 0.80 13.75
C ARG A 64 -4.27 -0.10 14.50
N GLN A 65 -4.23 -1.39 14.14
CA GLN A 65 -3.34 -2.36 14.76
C GLN A 65 -1.88 -2.03 14.43
N TRP A 66 -1.59 -1.76 13.16
CA TRP A 66 -0.26 -1.37 12.72
C TRP A 66 0.23 -0.11 13.44
N ALA A 67 -0.58 0.95 13.47
CA ALA A 67 -0.20 2.20 14.13
C ALA A 67 -0.03 2.04 15.65
N ALA A 68 -0.80 1.15 16.30
CA ALA A 68 -0.66 0.88 17.73
C ALA A 68 0.64 0.15 18.08
N VAL A 69 1.06 -0.81 17.25
CA VAL A 69 2.35 -1.51 17.42
C VAL A 69 3.50 -0.57 17.06
N HIS A 70 3.41 0.16 15.94
CA HIS A 70 4.47 1.06 15.48
C HIS A 70 4.76 2.19 16.47
N ARG A 71 3.74 2.74 17.13
CA ARG A 71 3.94 3.74 18.21
C ARG A 71 4.64 3.19 19.45
N LYS A 72 4.73 1.87 19.59
CA LYS A 72 5.41 1.19 20.70
C LYS A 72 6.78 0.61 20.30
N HIS A 73 7.17 0.76 19.04
CA HIS A 73 8.49 0.36 18.57
C HIS A 73 9.55 1.30 19.14
#